data_AF-A0A925LRL5-F1
#
_entry.id   AF-A0A925LRL5-F1
#
_cell.length_a   1.000
_cell.length_b   1.000
_cell.length_c   1.000
_cell.angle_alpha   90.00
_cell.angle_beta   90.00
_cell.angle_gamma   90.00
#
_symmetry.space_group_name_H-M   'P 1'
#
loop_
_entity.id
_entity.type
_entity.pdbx_description
1 polymer ?
#
loop_
_entity_poly.entity_id
_entity_poly.type
_entity_poly.pdbx_seq_one_letter_code
_entity_poly.pdbx_strand_id
1 'polypeptide(L)'
;VLREIALSETYQRSFDVPADLASVAETATAQSAEMKQQLPPLEQTAKESADVYAKALEVWHQAEAATLPAAGELDAARNVYAEAKKKADEASKALADVTAQQQTKQTIAATLQQAAIATRQAAEALPGDKELPDAAQKLLARSERLTAEATALVKTIEEKATALKPLTEALDAAKPPIDAAVAKLAPLKAAMMQAEQALLPARRKAAADSQMRAALDQRLHTTQSLSQLPERNQAIIAATETAKSRETELAAAQQQLSEYATIVAQNEANLKTATESMTTATNAVNVATAEHTRQNDLASAITATLGSAEAALQKAGDDATLAEVVTKLKERATVAKSAVDAAQSQVNVAATAMSTATELLASAQKSMTESGTEQTRRQQIAVAATDALSVAKTDLAGKQSEMNFSVSEIQNRLINDFTAATLKPLTPEQLCWSVFRVTGVYDRYWQAEVAELDKTSPLTDEQKHDVAIVAARNVELEQKTFDKLKSNVGTFVTFYGAAAGQPQGDFFSTADQALFTANGGSLNGWVAPAADNVTERVVKQTDPRLAAEEMYLGILTRMPTEDEVTEVTNYLNSRVADKNVAAQELVWAVLNSAEFRFNH
;
A
#
# COMPACT_ATOMS: atom_id res chain seq x y z
N VAL A 1 -5.67 16.63 17.53
CA VAL A 1 -5.28 15.33 18.13
C VAL A 1 -5.43 14.18 17.14
N LEU A 2 -6.62 13.82 16.63
CA LEU A 2 -6.78 12.69 15.68
C LEU A 2 -5.97 12.82 14.36
N ARG A 3 -5.90 14.02 13.78
CA ARG A 3 -5.04 14.30 12.62
C ARG A 3 -3.54 14.14 12.94
N GLU A 4 -3.13 14.52 14.14
CA GLU A 4 -1.74 14.44 14.60
C GLU A 4 -1.33 12.98 14.82
N ILE A 5 -2.23 12.15 15.35
CA ILE A 5 -2.01 10.70 15.53
C ILE A 5 -1.93 9.98 14.19
N ALA A 6 -2.80 10.29 13.21
CA ALA A 6 -2.72 9.71 11.87
C ALA A 6 -1.49 10.16 11.06
N LEU A 7 -0.88 11.28 11.44
CA LEU A 7 0.35 11.81 10.84
C LEU A 7 1.61 11.46 11.65
N SER A 8 1.49 10.73 12.76
CA SER A 8 2.65 10.37 13.58
C SER A 8 3.48 9.28 12.91
N GLU A 9 4.80 9.35 13.07
CA GLU A 9 5.70 8.32 12.53
C GLU A 9 5.35 6.91 13.03
N THR A 10 4.91 6.80 14.29
CA THR A 10 4.48 5.55 14.92
C THR A 10 3.27 4.89 14.23
N TYR A 11 2.38 5.70 13.63
CA TYR A 11 1.19 5.19 12.93
C TYR A 11 1.47 4.87 11.45
N GLN A 12 2.59 5.37 10.90
CA GLN A 12 2.93 5.24 9.47
C GLN A 12 4.06 4.24 9.17
N ARG A 13 4.82 3.77 10.17
CA ARG A 13 5.96 2.87 9.95
C ARG A 13 5.71 1.46 10.47
N SER A 14 6.07 0.47 9.67
CA SER A 14 5.96 -0.95 10.00
C SER A 14 7.23 -1.53 10.66
N PHE A 15 8.36 -0.82 10.67
CA PHE A 15 9.61 -1.32 11.24
C PHE A 15 10.65 -0.19 11.42
N ASP A 16 11.34 -0.20 12.56
CA ASP A 16 12.37 0.79 12.91
C ASP A 16 13.76 0.34 12.46
N VAL A 17 14.56 1.32 12.02
CA VAL A 17 15.96 1.09 11.70
C VAL A 17 16.71 0.73 13.00
N PRO A 18 17.62 -0.26 13.00
CA PRO A 18 18.42 -0.58 14.20
C PRO A 18 19.12 0.66 14.74
N ALA A 19 19.03 0.88 16.05
CA ALA A 19 19.61 2.08 16.69
C ALA A 19 21.13 2.16 16.51
N ASP A 20 21.83 1.03 16.50
CA ASP A 20 23.27 0.93 16.25
C ASP A 20 23.57 0.55 14.80
N LEU A 21 23.40 1.52 13.89
CA LEU A 21 23.72 1.35 12.48
C LEU A 21 25.20 1.04 12.23
N ALA A 22 26.11 1.51 13.09
CA ALA A 22 27.55 1.34 12.91
C ALA A 22 27.96 -0.12 13.09
N SER A 23 27.49 -0.76 14.17
CA SER A 23 27.76 -2.18 14.42
C SER A 23 27.14 -3.10 13.34
N VAL A 24 25.92 -2.77 12.90
CA VAL A 24 25.25 -3.50 11.80
C VAL A 24 26.06 -3.41 10.51
N ALA A 25 26.58 -2.23 10.17
CA ALA A 25 27.34 -2.04 8.94
C ALA A 25 28.73 -2.67 8.98
N GLU A 26 29.42 -2.68 10.12
CA GLU A 26 30.70 -3.37 10.28
C GLU A 26 30.54 -4.87 10.01
N THR A 27 29.55 -5.49 10.67
CA THR A 27 29.22 -6.90 10.49
C THR A 27 28.83 -7.20 9.04
N ALA A 28 27.96 -6.38 8.46
CA ALA A 28 27.51 -6.53 7.08
C ALA A 28 28.66 -6.37 6.06
N THR A 29 29.60 -5.47 6.30
CA THR A 29 30.76 -5.27 5.42
C THR A 29 31.65 -6.50 5.38
N ALA A 30 31.96 -7.07 6.56
CA ALA A 30 32.76 -8.28 6.66
C ALA A 30 32.08 -9.48 5.96
N GLN A 31 30.79 -9.69 6.23
CA GLN A 31 30.00 -10.76 5.60
C GLN A 31 29.89 -10.58 4.08
N SER A 32 29.70 -9.35 3.60
CA SER A 32 29.65 -9.06 2.16
C SER A 32 30.97 -9.41 1.46
N ALA A 33 32.12 -9.16 2.12
CA ALA A 33 33.42 -9.51 1.56
C ALA A 33 33.61 -11.03 1.44
N GLU A 34 33.16 -11.80 2.43
CA GLU A 34 33.18 -13.27 2.39
C GLU A 34 32.28 -13.82 1.27
N MET A 35 31.03 -13.36 1.19
CA MET A 35 30.08 -13.80 0.16
C MET A 35 30.56 -13.47 -1.26
N LYS A 36 31.23 -12.32 -1.47
CA LYS A 36 31.86 -11.98 -2.76
C LYS A 36 32.93 -12.98 -3.20
N GLN A 37 33.65 -13.60 -2.26
CA GLN A 37 34.64 -14.63 -2.59
C GLN A 37 33.98 -15.97 -2.92
N GLN A 38 32.82 -16.26 -2.30
CA GLN A 38 32.07 -17.50 -2.50
C GLN A 38 31.21 -17.51 -3.78
N LEU A 39 30.83 -16.35 -4.32
CA LEU A 39 29.92 -16.28 -5.47
C LEU A 39 30.50 -16.82 -6.79
N PRO A 40 31.72 -16.46 -7.23
CA PRO A 40 32.28 -16.95 -8.50
C PRO A 40 32.35 -18.49 -8.64
N PRO A 41 32.80 -19.28 -7.64
CA PRO A 41 32.80 -20.74 -7.78
C PRO A 41 31.39 -21.33 -7.85
N LEU A 42 30.39 -20.73 -7.21
CA LEU A 42 28.98 -21.15 -7.35
C LEU A 42 28.42 -20.81 -8.73
N GLU A 43 28.76 -19.64 -9.29
CA GLU A 43 28.39 -19.28 -10.66
C GLU A 43 28.93 -20.28 -11.68
N GLN A 44 30.20 -20.64 -11.53
CA GLN A 44 30.83 -21.64 -12.40
C GLN A 44 30.16 -23.02 -12.24
N THR A 45 29.90 -23.46 -11.00
CA THR A 45 29.25 -24.75 -10.73
C THR A 45 27.83 -24.80 -11.31
N ALA A 46 27.04 -23.72 -11.16
CA ALA A 46 25.68 -23.63 -11.70
C ALA A 46 25.67 -23.64 -13.23
N LYS A 47 26.67 -23.01 -13.87
CA LYS A 47 26.83 -23.05 -15.33
C LYS A 47 27.15 -24.47 -15.81
N GLU A 48 28.12 -25.13 -15.18
CA GLU A 48 28.51 -26.49 -15.55
C GLU A 48 27.37 -27.49 -15.40
N SER A 49 26.59 -27.43 -14.30
CA SER A 49 25.46 -28.34 -14.11
C SER A 49 24.29 -28.03 -15.05
N ALA A 50 24.06 -26.77 -15.40
CA ALA A 50 23.09 -26.40 -16.43
C ALA A 50 23.47 -26.97 -17.81
N ASP A 51 24.75 -26.89 -18.19
CA ASP A 51 25.25 -27.46 -19.46
C ASP A 51 25.08 -29.00 -19.49
N VAL A 52 25.34 -29.68 -18.37
CA VAL A 52 25.12 -31.14 -18.24
C VAL A 52 23.63 -31.48 -18.36
N TYR A 53 22.76 -30.72 -17.69
CA TYR A 53 21.31 -30.90 -17.80
C TYR A 53 20.81 -30.70 -19.22
N ALA A 54 21.25 -29.64 -19.90
CA ALA A 54 20.87 -29.35 -21.28
C ALA A 54 21.21 -30.51 -22.24
N LYS A 55 22.42 -31.07 -22.11
CA LYS A 55 22.85 -32.25 -22.88
C LYS A 55 22.01 -33.49 -22.58
N ALA A 56 21.72 -33.76 -21.30
CA ALA A 56 20.87 -34.89 -20.92
C ALA A 56 19.44 -34.75 -21.44
N LEU A 57 18.91 -33.52 -21.45
CA LEU A 57 17.58 -33.20 -21.95
C LEU A 57 17.50 -33.43 -23.47
N GLU A 58 18.53 -33.03 -24.21
CA GLU A 58 18.63 -33.29 -25.64
C GLU A 58 18.60 -34.80 -25.95
N VAL A 59 19.37 -35.61 -25.22
CA VAL A 59 19.36 -37.08 -25.36
C VAL A 59 17.99 -37.67 -25.07
N TRP A 60 17.30 -37.18 -24.03
CA TRP A 60 15.94 -37.64 -23.72
C TRP A 60 14.95 -37.28 -24.84
N HIS A 61 14.99 -36.06 -25.36
CA HIS A 61 14.14 -35.65 -26.49
C HIS A 61 14.40 -36.48 -27.75
N GLN A 62 15.66 -36.83 -28.04
CA GLN A 62 16.00 -37.72 -29.15
C GLN A 62 15.40 -39.13 -28.95
N ALA A 63 15.47 -39.67 -27.73
CA ALA A 63 14.88 -40.97 -27.40
C ALA A 63 13.34 -40.95 -27.47
N GLU A 64 12.70 -39.88 -27.02
CA GLU A 64 11.26 -39.65 -27.12
C GLU A 64 10.82 -39.58 -28.59
N ALA A 65 11.50 -38.76 -29.40
CA ALA A 65 11.22 -38.62 -30.82
C ALA A 65 11.33 -39.95 -31.59
N ALA A 66 12.30 -40.80 -31.22
CA ALA A 66 12.45 -42.14 -31.80
C ALA A 66 11.35 -43.13 -31.34
N THR A 67 10.79 -42.93 -30.14
CA THR A 67 9.76 -43.81 -29.56
C THR A 67 8.37 -43.55 -30.12
N LEU A 68 8.03 -42.29 -30.41
CA LEU A 68 6.68 -41.88 -30.84
C LEU A 68 6.15 -42.64 -32.08
N PRO A 69 6.92 -42.81 -33.18
CA PRO A 69 6.41 -43.55 -34.35
C PRO A 69 6.11 -45.03 -34.05
N ALA A 70 6.98 -45.70 -33.28
CA ALA A 70 6.79 -47.10 -32.91
C ALA A 70 5.60 -47.29 -31.95
N ALA A 71 5.33 -46.32 -31.08
CA ALA A 71 4.12 -46.30 -30.26
C ALA A 71 2.85 -46.16 -31.12
N GLY A 72 2.89 -45.29 -32.14
CA GLY A 72 1.79 -45.13 -33.09
C GLY A 72 1.49 -46.42 -33.90
N GLU A 73 2.53 -47.17 -34.29
CA GLU A 73 2.38 -48.49 -34.93
C GLU A 73 1.66 -49.50 -34.02
N LEU A 74 1.99 -49.51 -32.73
CA LEU A 74 1.34 -50.39 -31.75
C LEU A 74 -0.13 -50.01 -31.55
N ASP A 75 -0.44 -48.73 -31.46
CA ASP A 75 -1.83 -48.27 -31.31
C ASP A 75 -2.67 -48.60 -32.55
N ALA A 76 -2.11 -48.44 -33.75
CA ALA A 76 -2.77 -48.86 -34.99
C ALA A 76 -3.03 -50.37 -35.01
N ALA A 77 -2.04 -51.20 -34.63
CA ALA A 77 -2.19 -52.65 -34.56
C ALA A 77 -3.25 -53.09 -33.52
N ARG A 78 -3.28 -52.43 -32.35
CA ARG A 78 -4.29 -52.66 -31.31
C ARG A 78 -5.71 -52.33 -31.78
N ASN A 79 -5.89 -51.26 -32.55
CA ASN A 79 -7.19 -50.91 -33.11
C ASN A 79 -7.70 -51.98 -34.08
N VAL A 80 -6.82 -52.50 -34.95
CA VAL A 80 -7.16 -53.59 -35.88
C VAL A 80 -7.55 -54.85 -35.12
N TYR A 81 -6.79 -55.23 -34.09
CA TYR A 81 -7.10 -56.38 -33.25
C TYR A 81 -8.42 -56.21 -32.48
N ALA A 82 -8.67 -55.04 -31.90
CA ALA A 82 -9.90 -54.76 -31.15
C ALA A 82 -11.15 -54.90 -32.03
N GLU A 83 -11.09 -54.38 -33.27
CA GLU A 83 -12.18 -54.50 -34.23
C GLU A 83 -12.39 -55.95 -34.69
N ALA A 84 -11.31 -56.69 -34.98
CA ALA A 84 -11.38 -58.11 -35.34
C ALA A 84 -11.96 -58.94 -34.19
N LYS A 85 -11.53 -58.66 -32.95
CA LYS A 85 -12.01 -59.33 -31.74
C LYS A 85 -13.49 -59.10 -31.53
N LYS A 86 -13.97 -57.85 -31.65
CA LYS A 86 -15.39 -57.52 -31.53
C LYS A 86 -16.23 -58.34 -32.50
N LYS A 87 -15.85 -58.39 -33.78
CA LYS A 87 -16.57 -59.16 -34.82
C LYS A 87 -16.57 -60.65 -34.53
N ALA A 88 -15.44 -61.22 -34.14
CA ALA A 88 -15.33 -62.64 -33.79
C ALA A 88 -16.16 -62.99 -32.55
N ASP A 89 -16.15 -62.16 -31.51
CA ASP A 89 -16.93 -62.35 -30.28
C ASP A 89 -18.44 -62.27 -30.56
N GLU A 90 -18.89 -61.29 -31.36
CA GLU A 90 -20.30 -61.15 -31.76
C GLU A 90 -20.79 -62.36 -32.57
N ALA A 91 -19.99 -62.84 -33.53
CA ALA A 91 -20.33 -64.02 -34.33
C ALA A 91 -20.29 -65.32 -33.52
N SER A 92 -19.34 -65.45 -32.58
CA SER A 92 -19.24 -66.59 -31.66
C SER A 92 -20.44 -66.66 -30.73
N LYS A 93 -20.86 -65.52 -30.18
CA LYS A 93 -22.08 -65.42 -29.37
C LYS A 93 -23.32 -65.79 -30.18
N ALA A 94 -23.46 -65.28 -31.40
CA ALA A 94 -24.60 -65.62 -32.25
C ALA A 94 -24.68 -67.12 -32.58
N LEU A 95 -23.53 -67.78 -32.78
CA LEU A 95 -23.47 -69.23 -32.94
C LEU A 95 -23.90 -69.96 -31.66
N ALA A 96 -23.35 -69.56 -30.51
CA ALA A 96 -23.68 -70.15 -29.21
C ALA A 96 -25.17 -70.02 -28.87
N ASP A 97 -25.78 -68.86 -29.13
CA ASP A 97 -27.20 -68.59 -28.88
C ASP A 97 -28.10 -69.52 -29.73
N VAL A 98 -27.78 -69.71 -31.02
CA VAL A 98 -28.54 -70.61 -31.91
C VAL A 98 -28.34 -72.07 -31.52
N THR A 99 -27.13 -72.48 -31.13
CA THR A 99 -26.86 -73.82 -30.61
C THR A 99 -27.65 -74.10 -29.32
N ALA A 100 -27.68 -73.15 -28.39
CA ALA A 100 -28.47 -73.26 -27.16
C ALA A 100 -29.98 -73.36 -27.46
N GLN A 101 -30.47 -72.59 -28.43
CA GLN A 101 -31.87 -72.65 -28.87
C GLN A 101 -32.22 -74.03 -29.46
N GLN A 102 -31.34 -74.59 -30.28
CA GLN A 102 -31.52 -75.93 -30.86
C GLN A 102 -31.57 -77.00 -29.76
N GLN A 103 -30.62 -76.99 -28.82
CA GLN A 103 -30.58 -77.94 -27.70
C GLN A 103 -31.81 -77.83 -26.80
N THR A 104 -32.27 -76.61 -26.53
CA THR A 104 -33.50 -76.35 -25.75
C THR A 104 -34.72 -76.94 -26.45
N LYS A 105 -34.88 -76.70 -27.77
CA LYS A 105 -36.00 -77.24 -28.54
C LYS A 105 -35.98 -78.78 -28.60
N GLN A 106 -34.80 -79.40 -28.76
CA GLN A 106 -34.66 -80.86 -28.72
C GLN A 106 -35.06 -81.43 -27.36
N THR A 107 -34.64 -80.80 -26.27
CA THR A 107 -34.96 -81.23 -24.90
C THR A 107 -36.47 -81.14 -24.63
N ILE A 108 -37.11 -80.04 -25.03
CA ILE A 108 -38.55 -79.85 -24.87
C ILE A 108 -39.31 -80.86 -25.75
N ALA A 109 -38.88 -81.08 -27.00
CA ALA A 109 -39.50 -82.07 -27.88
C ALA A 109 -39.45 -83.47 -27.27
N ALA A 110 -38.28 -83.93 -26.80
CA ALA A 110 -38.13 -85.22 -26.15
C ALA A 110 -39.03 -85.37 -24.91
N THR A 111 -39.14 -84.31 -24.09
CA THR A 111 -40.00 -84.28 -22.91
C THR A 111 -41.48 -84.40 -23.28
N LEU A 112 -41.94 -83.65 -24.29
CA LEU A 112 -43.32 -83.71 -24.77
C LEU A 112 -43.65 -85.05 -25.43
N GLN A 113 -42.69 -85.67 -26.12
CA GLN A 113 -42.84 -87.01 -26.67
C GLN A 113 -43.04 -88.05 -25.57
N GLN A 114 -42.23 -87.99 -24.50
CA GLN A 114 -42.38 -88.88 -23.34
C GLN A 114 -43.74 -88.66 -22.65
N ALA A 115 -44.16 -87.40 -22.48
CA ALA A 115 -45.48 -87.08 -21.93
C ALA A 115 -46.62 -87.60 -22.82
N ALA A 116 -46.50 -87.50 -24.15
CA ALA A 116 -47.46 -88.05 -25.09
C ALA A 116 -47.57 -89.58 -24.98
N ILE A 117 -46.45 -90.29 -24.85
CA ILE A 117 -46.41 -91.75 -24.65
C ILE A 117 -47.12 -92.13 -23.34
N ALA A 118 -46.77 -91.48 -22.24
CA ALA A 118 -47.39 -91.75 -20.95
C ALA A 118 -48.91 -91.45 -20.96
N THR A 119 -49.33 -90.39 -21.65
CA THR A 119 -50.76 -90.02 -21.80
C THR A 119 -51.52 -91.06 -22.63
N ARG A 120 -50.91 -91.65 -23.67
CA ARG A 120 -51.50 -92.77 -24.42
C ARG A 120 -51.69 -94.02 -23.55
N GLN A 121 -50.67 -94.37 -22.77
CA GLN A 121 -50.74 -95.49 -21.84
C GLN A 121 -51.85 -95.30 -20.81
N ALA A 122 -52.05 -94.07 -20.33
CA ALA A 122 -53.17 -93.73 -19.44
C ALA A 122 -54.53 -93.84 -20.15
N ALA A 123 -54.63 -93.43 -21.43
CA ALA A 123 -55.85 -93.57 -22.22
C ALA A 123 -56.24 -95.04 -22.48
N GLU A 124 -55.26 -95.93 -22.68
CA GLU A 124 -55.48 -97.37 -22.84
C GLU A 124 -56.06 -98.03 -21.58
N ALA A 125 -55.79 -97.46 -20.39
CA ALA A 125 -56.31 -97.94 -19.12
C ALA A 125 -57.73 -97.41 -18.78
N LEU A 126 -58.29 -96.47 -19.55
CA LEU A 126 -59.63 -95.89 -19.35
C LEU A 126 -60.50 -96.03 -20.64
N PRO A 127 -61.17 -97.18 -20.85
CA PRO A 127 -61.97 -97.41 -22.06
C PRO A 127 -63.19 -96.47 -22.13
N GLY A 128 -63.30 -95.67 -23.19
CA GLY A 128 -64.43 -94.77 -23.45
C GLY A 128 -64.15 -93.27 -23.25
N ASP A 129 -62.97 -92.92 -22.73
CA ASP A 129 -62.51 -91.52 -22.62
C ASP A 129 -62.06 -90.97 -23.99
N LYS A 130 -62.43 -89.72 -24.29
CA LYS A 130 -62.07 -89.03 -25.54
C LYS A 130 -61.04 -87.92 -25.36
N GLU A 131 -60.77 -87.49 -24.12
CA GLU A 131 -59.91 -86.34 -23.85
C GLU A 131 -58.42 -86.72 -23.81
N LEU A 132 -58.07 -87.88 -23.24
CA LEU A 132 -56.69 -88.35 -23.13
C LEU A 132 -56.05 -88.72 -24.48
N PRO A 133 -56.73 -89.42 -25.42
CA PRO A 133 -56.21 -89.62 -26.78
C PRO A 133 -55.94 -88.31 -27.52
N ASP A 134 -56.87 -87.35 -27.42
CA ASP A 134 -56.74 -86.02 -28.04
C ASP A 134 -55.58 -85.23 -27.42
N ALA A 135 -55.42 -85.28 -26.10
CA ALA A 135 -54.31 -84.65 -25.38
C ALA A 135 -52.95 -85.27 -25.80
N ALA A 136 -52.87 -86.59 -25.89
CA ALA A 136 -51.67 -87.28 -26.35
C ALA A 136 -51.32 -86.92 -27.81
N GLN A 137 -52.31 -86.80 -28.69
CA GLN A 137 -52.09 -86.38 -30.07
C GLN A 137 -51.60 -84.92 -30.16
N LYS A 138 -52.16 -84.01 -29.35
CA LYS A 138 -51.70 -82.61 -29.27
C LYS A 138 -50.27 -82.49 -28.74
N LEU A 139 -49.91 -83.27 -27.72
CA LEU A 139 -48.54 -83.34 -27.19
C LEU A 139 -47.55 -83.89 -28.23
N LEU A 140 -47.93 -84.96 -28.95
CA LEU A 140 -47.11 -85.50 -30.03
C LEU A 140 -46.94 -84.50 -31.18
N ALA A 141 -48.01 -83.88 -31.66
CA ALA A 141 -47.93 -82.89 -32.72
C ALA A 141 -47.06 -81.69 -32.33
N ARG A 142 -47.11 -81.27 -31.05
CA ARG A 142 -46.23 -80.21 -30.53
C ARG A 142 -44.78 -80.66 -30.45
N SER A 143 -44.52 -81.92 -30.06
CA SER A 143 -43.19 -82.53 -30.08
C SER A 143 -42.62 -82.57 -31.49
N GLU A 144 -43.36 -83.11 -32.46
CA GLU A 144 -42.94 -83.22 -33.86
C GLU A 144 -42.63 -81.85 -34.47
N ARG A 145 -43.45 -80.83 -34.16
CA ARG A 145 -43.18 -79.45 -34.57
C ARG A 145 -41.88 -78.92 -33.99
N LEU A 146 -41.61 -79.12 -32.70
CA LEU A 146 -40.37 -78.66 -32.08
C LEU A 146 -39.14 -79.42 -32.59
N THR A 147 -39.28 -80.72 -32.90
CA THR A 147 -38.25 -81.50 -33.57
C THR A 147 -37.95 -80.95 -34.96
N ALA A 148 -38.97 -80.61 -35.75
CA ALA A 148 -38.78 -79.98 -37.07
C ALA A 148 -38.10 -78.61 -36.97
N GLU A 149 -38.50 -77.77 -36.01
CA GLU A 149 -37.87 -76.48 -35.74
C GLU A 149 -36.40 -76.64 -35.28
N ALA A 150 -36.10 -77.65 -34.46
CA ALA A 150 -34.72 -77.95 -34.06
C ALA A 150 -33.85 -78.46 -35.21
N THR A 151 -34.40 -79.29 -36.10
CA THR A 151 -33.71 -79.76 -37.31
C THR A 151 -33.44 -78.60 -38.27
N ALA A 152 -34.38 -77.65 -38.41
CA ALA A 152 -34.16 -76.46 -39.22
C ALA A 152 -32.99 -75.60 -38.72
N LEU A 153 -32.79 -75.53 -37.40
CA LEU A 153 -31.67 -74.79 -36.79
C LEU A 153 -30.30 -75.42 -37.07
N VAL A 154 -30.21 -76.71 -37.44
CA VAL A 154 -28.91 -77.35 -37.79
C VAL A 154 -28.26 -76.63 -38.97
N LYS A 155 -29.04 -76.30 -40.00
CA LYS A 155 -28.55 -75.54 -41.15
C LYS A 155 -28.07 -74.14 -40.74
N THR A 156 -28.81 -73.46 -39.85
CA THR A 156 -28.41 -72.15 -39.34
C THR A 156 -27.12 -72.22 -38.51
N ILE A 157 -26.92 -73.29 -37.73
CA ILE A 157 -25.67 -73.53 -36.98
C ILE A 157 -24.51 -73.70 -37.95
N GLU A 158 -24.65 -74.51 -39.01
CA GLU A 158 -23.61 -74.71 -40.03
C GLU A 158 -23.25 -73.40 -40.77
N GLU A 159 -24.25 -72.58 -41.11
CA GLU A 159 -24.05 -71.27 -41.73
C GLU A 159 -23.29 -70.32 -40.79
N LYS A 160 -23.68 -70.24 -39.51
CA LYS A 160 -23.01 -69.38 -38.52
C LYS A 160 -21.62 -69.88 -38.17
N ALA A 161 -21.41 -71.18 -38.07
CA ALA A 161 -20.08 -71.79 -37.86
C ALA A 161 -19.14 -71.49 -39.04
N THR A 162 -19.66 -71.57 -40.26
CA THR A 162 -18.90 -71.22 -41.48
C THR A 162 -18.56 -69.73 -41.52
N ALA A 163 -19.48 -68.86 -41.11
CA ALA A 163 -19.28 -67.41 -41.04
C ALA A 163 -18.27 -66.98 -39.95
N LEU A 164 -18.16 -67.73 -38.86
CA LEU A 164 -17.21 -67.46 -37.77
C LEU A 164 -15.76 -67.75 -38.15
N LYS A 165 -15.53 -68.74 -39.03
CA LYS A 165 -14.18 -69.17 -39.44
C LYS A 165 -13.29 -68.02 -39.98
N PRO A 166 -13.69 -67.25 -41.01
CA PRO A 166 -12.86 -66.14 -41.51
C PRO A 166 -12.68 -65.00 -40.50
N LEU A 167 -13.62 -64.81 -39.56
CA LEU A 167 -13.49 -63.80 -38.49
C LEU A 167 -12.45 -64.22 -37.44
N THR A 168 -12.39 -65.51 -37.15
CA THR A 168 -11.38 -66.09 -36.25
C THR A 168 -9.99 -66.01 -36.89
N GLU A 169 -9.88 -66.35 -38.18
CA GLU A 169 -8.64 -66.21 -38.95
C GLU A 169 -8.17 -64.74 -39.02
N ALA A 170 -9.09 -63.79 -39.20
CA ALA A 170 -8.78 -62.36 -39.17
C ALA A 170 -8.30 -61.87 -37.79
N LEU A 171 -8.90 -62.37 -36.70
CA LEU A 171 -8.46 -62.09 -35.34
C LEU A 171 -7.05 -62.64 -35.07
N ASP A 172 -6.78 -63.87 -35.52
CA ASP A 172 -5.46 -64.48 -35.38
C ASP A 172 -4.41 -63.75 -36.21
N ALA A 173 -4.74 -63.32 -37.43
CA ALA A 173 -3.87 -62.51 -38.28
C ALA A 173 -3.58 -61.10 -37.71
N ALA A 174 -4.43 -60.59 -36.82
CA ALA A 174 -4.23 -59.30 -36.17
C ALA A 174 -3.25 -59.34 -34.97
N LYS A 175 -2.87 -60.53 -34.48
CA LYS A 175 -1.92 -60.68 -33.34
C LYS A 175 -0.45 -60.40 -33.72
N PRO A 176 0.12 -60.98 -34.81
CA PRO A 176 1.53 -60.77 -35.14
C PRO A 176 1.97 -59.30 -35.33
N PRO A 177 1.15 -58.40 -35.90
CA PRO A 177 1.49 -56.97 -35.97
C PRO A 177 1.65 -56.31 -34.59
N ILE A 178 0.85 -56.72 -33.59
CA ILE A 178 1.01 -56.23 -32.21
C ILE A 178 2.34 -56.72 -31.65
N ASP A 179 2.65 -58.00 -31.77
CA ASP A 179 3.89 -58.59 -31.25
C ASP A 179 5.13 -57.94 -31.88
N ALA A 180 5.09 -57.69 -33.20
CA ALA A 180 6.14 -56.99 -33.93
C ALA A 180 6.31 -55.53 -33.44
N ALA A 181 5.21 -54.81 -33.25
CA ALA A 181 5.25 -53.44 -32.73
C ALA A 181 5.76 -53.39 -31.27
N VAL A 182 5.36 -54.35 -30.42
CA VAL A 182 5.88 -54.48 -29.04
C VAL A 182 7.38 -54.79 -29.04
N ALA A 183 7.84 -55.72 -29.87
CA ALA A 183 9.25 -56.06 -29.99
C ALA A 183 10.11 -54.87 -30.46
N LYS A 184 9.59 -54.07 -31.40
CA LYS A 184 10.23 -52.83 -31.86
C LYS A 184 10.27 -51.74 -30.79
N LEU A 185 9.21 -51.63 -29.98
CA LEU A 185 9.08 -50.60 -28.95
C LEU A 185 9.93 -50.90 -27.70
N ALA A 186 10.19 -52.18 -27.40
CA ALA A 186 10.95 -52.60 -26.22
C ALA A 186 12.33 -51.92 -26.07
N PRO A 187 13.24 -51.93 -27.07
CA PRO A 187 14.54 -51.27 -26.96
C PRO A 187 14.42 -49.74 -26.91
N LEU A 188 13.42 -49.14 -27.58
CA LEU A 188 13.18 -47.69 -27.56
C LEU A 188 12.74 -47.21 -26.18
N LYS A 189 11.83 -47.95 -25.52
CA LYS A 189 11.44 -47.71 -24.13
C LYS A 189 12.61 -47.87 -23.17
N ALA A 190 13.47 -48.87 -23.38
CA ALA A 190 14.68 -49.03 -22.57
C ALA A 190 15.64 -47.83 -22.72
N ALA A 191 15.85 -47.35 -23.95
CA ALA A 191 16.65 -46.16 -24.22
C ALA A 191 16.05 -44.89 -23.59
N MET A 192 14.73 -44.72 -23.65
CA MET A 192 14.02 -43.60 -23.01
C MET A 192 14.17 -43.64 -21.47
N MET A 193 14.00 -44.82 -20.85
CA MET A 193 14.23 -44.99 -19.41
C MET A 193 15.68 -44.70 -19.01
N GLN A 194 16.65 -45.12 -19.80
CA GLN A 194 18.07 -44.84 -19.55
C GLN A 194 18.38 -43.35 -19.68
N ALA A 195 17.83 -42.67 -20.68
CA ALA A 195 17.96 -41.22 -20.84
C ALA A 195 17.32 -40.47 -19.66
N GLU A 196 16.14 -40.91 -19.20
CA GLU A 196 15.47 -40.33 -18.03
C GLU A 196 16.28 -40.53 -16.74
N GLN A 197 16.89 -41.70 -16.56
CA GLN A 197 17.76 -42.00 -15.41
C GLN A 197 18.98 -41.07 -15.34
N ALA A 198 19.51 -40.61 -16.48
CA ALA A 198 20.56 -39.60 -16.54
C ALA A 198 20.02 -38.16 -16.37
N LEU A 199 18.84 -37.88 -16.92
CA LEU A 199 18.21 -36.55 -16.91
C LEU A 199 17.81 -36.10 -15.50
N LEU A 200 17.15 -36.97 -14.71
CA LEU A 200 16.57 -36.57 -13.42
C LEU A 200 17.62 -36.08 -12.41
N PRO A 201 18.76 -36.77 -12.20
CA PRO A 201 19.82 -36.27 -11.33
C PRO A 201 20.44 -34.98 -11.86
N ALA A 202 20.66 -34.86 -13.18
CA ALA A 202 21.21 -33.66 -13.79
C ALA A 202 20.29 -32.45 -13.59
N ARG A 203 18.98 -32.63 -13.76
CA ARG A 203 17.96 -31.60 -13.49
C ARG A 203 17.97 -31.16 -12.04
N ARG A 204 17.96 -32.12 -11.10
CA ARG A 204 17.99 -31.83 -9.65
C ARG A 204 19.25 -31.08 -9.27
N LYS A 205 20.41 -31.48 -9.80
CA LYS A 205 21.68 -30.79 -9.55
C LYS A 205 21.69 -29.37 -10.12
N ALA A 206 21.28 -29.19 -11.38
CA ALA A 206 21.18 -27.87 -12.00
C ALA A 206 20.24 -26.93 -11.23
N ALA A 207 19.10 -27.44 -10.77
CA ALA A 207 18.17 -26.68 -9.93
C ALA A 207 18.79 -26.30 -8.58
N ALA A 208 19.42 -27.25 -7.88
CA ALA A 208 20.04 -27.01 -6.58
C ALA A 208 21.20 -26.00 -6.67
N ASP A 209 22.11 -26.16 -7.63
CA ASP A 209 23.24 -25.25 -7.82
C ASP A 209 22.76 -23.84 -8.20
N SER A 210 21.72 -23.74 -9.05
CA SER A 210 21.10 -22.46 -9.40
C SER A 210 20.46 -21.77 -8.20
N GLN A 211 19.75 -22.53 -7.35
CA GLN A 211 19.15 -22.04 -6.12
C GLN A 211 20.21 -21.58 -5.11
N MET A 212 21.29 -22.35 -4.92
CA MET A 212 22.39 -21.97 -4.01
C MET A 212 23.06 -20.67 -4.46
N ARG A 213 23.35 -20.53 -5.76
CA ARG A 213 23.89 -19.29 -6.33
C ARG A 213 22.94 -18.12 -6.11
N ALA A 214 21.65 -18.29 -6.45
CA ALA A 214 20.65 -17.23 -6.30
C ALA A 214 20.48 -16.79 -4.85
N ALA A 215 20.46 -17.75 -3.91
CA ALA A 215 20.37 -17.46 -2.48
C ALA A 215 21.59 -16.67 -1.97
N LEU A 216 22.80 -17.05 -2.39
CA LEU A 216 24.01 -16.31 -1.99
C LEU A 216 24.03 -14.89 -2.58
N ASP A 217 23.66 -14.74 -3.86
CA ASP A 217 23.58 -13.43 -4.52
C ASP A 217 22.55 -12.51 -3.84
N GLN A 218 21.38 -13.05 -3.50
CA GLN A 218 20.35 -12.32 -2.76
C GLN A 218 20.84 -11.91 -1.37
N ARG A 219 21.48 -12.81 -0.61
CA ARG A 219 22.06 -12.49 0.69
C ARG A 219 23.16 -11.43 0.59
N LEU A 220 24.02 -11.53 -0.42
CA LEU A 220 25.06 -10.55 -0.67
C LEU A 220 24.46 -9.16 -0.91
N HIS A 221 23.41 -9.07 -1.74
CA HIS A 221 22.74 -7.81 -2.00
C HIS A 221 22.10 -7.21 -0.74
N THR A 222 21.37 -8.00 0.05
CA THR A 222 20.78 -7.54 1.32
C THR A 222 21.84 -7.03 2.29
N THR A 223 22.94 -7.76 2.41
CA THR A 223 24.06 -7.43 3.29
C THR A 223 24.76 -6.14 2.83
N GLN A 224 24.91 -5.94 1.52
CA GLN A 224 25.44 -4.68 0.99
C GLN A 224 24.51 -3.50 1.29
N SER A 225 23.20 -3.67 1.13
CA SER A 225 22.22 -2.64 1.47
C SER A 225 22.29 -2.25 2.95
N LEU A 226 22.46 -3.23 3.85
CA LEU A 226 22.69 -3.00 5.29
C LEU A 226 23.98 -2.21 5.55
N SER A 227 25.08 -2.56 4.88
CA SER A 227 26.37 -1.87 5.05
C SER A 227 26.35 -0.38 4.66
N GLN A 228 25.42 0.01 3.79
CA GLN A 228 25.28 1.38 3.29
C GLN A 228 24.37 2.27 4.16
N LEU A 229 23.64 1.70 5.14
CA LEU A 229 22.72 2.46 5.98
C LEU A 229 23.40 3.59 6.77
N PRO A 230 24.60 3.43 7.37
CA PRO A 230 25.25 4.53 8.09
C PRO A 230 25.61 5.71 7.20
N GLU A 231 26.13 5.44 5.99
CA GLU A 231 26.49 6.49 5.03
C GLU A 231 25.25 7.28 4.61
N ARG A 232 24.14 6.58 4.34
CA ARG A 232 22.85 7.22 4.04
C ARG A 232 22.34 8.05 5.21
N ASN A 233 22.46 7.54 6.45
CA ASN A 233 22.06 8.28 7.64
C ASN A 233 22.91 9.55 7.82
N GLN A 234 24.22 9.45 7.61
CA GLN A 234 25.13 10.59 7.68
C GLN A 234 24.80 11.63 6.60
N ALA A 235 24.42 11.21 5.40
CA ALA A 235 23.95 12.10 4.34
C ALA A 235 22.67 12.84 4.73
N ILE A 236 21.72 12.18 5.39
CA ILE A 236 20.50 12.82 5.93
C ILE A 236 20.85 13.86 6.99
N ILE A 237 21.76 13.53 7.92
CA ILE A 237 22.21 14.46 8.97
C ILE A 237 22.82 15.71 8.32
N ALA A 238 23.74 15.53 7.38
CA ALA A 238 24.38 16.64 6.67
C ALA A 238 23.39 17.51 5.86
N ALA A 239 22.42 16.87 5.18
CA ALA A 239 21.37 17.58 4.45
C ALA A 239 20.43 18.35 5.40
N THR A 240 20.15 17.79 6.58
CA THR A 240 19.35 18.45 7.63
C THR A 240 20.05 19.70 8.16
N GLU A 241 21.34 19.60 8.48
CA GLU A 241 22.15 20.75 8.91
C GLU A 241 22.22 21.82 7.81
N THR A 242 22.36 21.41 6.55
CA THR A 242 22.36 22.33 5.40
C THR A 242 21.02 23.06 5.28
N ALA A 243 19.89 22.36 5.35
CA ALA A 243 18.57 22.97 5.30
C ALA A 243 18.35 23.97 6.44
N LYS A 244 18.77 23.62 7.68
CA LYS A 244 18.71 24.51 8.84
C LYS A 244 19.57 25.78 8.67
N SER A 245 20.76 25.63 8.10
CA SER A 245 21.62 26.76 7.76
C SER A 245 20.95 27.69 6.75
N ARG A 246 20.38 27.15 5.66
CA ARG A 246 19.65 27.93 4.65
C ARG A 246 18.41 28.63 5.20
N GLU A 247 17.72 28.01 6.15
CA GLU A 247 16.57 28.64 6.82
C GLU A 247 17.00 29.85 7.65
N THR A 248 18.16 29.76 8.31
CA THR A 248 18.76 30.88 9.04
C THR A 248 19.20 32.00 8.11
N GLU A 249 19.81 31.67 6.96
CA GLU A 249 20.20 32.65 5.93
C GLU A 249 18.99 33.39 5.35
N LEU A 250 17.89 32.67 5.06
CA LEU A 250 16.65 33.28 4.59
C LEU A 250 16.07 34.24 5.63
N ALA A 251 16.01 33.83 6.90
CA ALA A 251 15.53 34.69 7.98
C ALA A 251 16.37 35.97 8.09
N ALA A 252 17.70 35.86 8.00
CA ALA A 252 18.60 37.01 8.01
C ALA A 252 18.40 37.94 6.80
N ALA A 253 18.23 37.38 5.59
CA ALA A 253 17.97 38.15 4.37
C ALA A 253 16.63 38.91 4.43
N GLN A 254 15.58 38.25 4.94
CA GLN A 254 14.26 38.86 5.13
C GLN A 254 14.30 39.97 6.18
N GLN A 255 15.01 39.75 7.30
CA GLN A 255 15.22 40.77 8.32
C GLN A 255 15.93 42.00 7.72
N GLN A 256 17.05 41.81 7.02
CA GLN A 256 17.79 42.89 6.37
C GLN A 256 16.97 43.66 5.35
N LEU A 257 16.07 42.99 4.62
CA LEU A 257 15.16 43.63 3.68
C LEU A 257 14.11 44.47 4.41
N SER A 258 13.53 43.94 5.50
CA SER A 258 12.53 44.64 6.30
C SER A 258 13.10 45.89 6.99
N GLU A 259 14.30 45.81 7.56
CA GLU A 259 15.00 46.94 8.17
C GLU A 259 15.33 48.02 7.15
N TYR A 260 15.71 47.61 5.93
CA TYR A 260 16.03 48.55 4.85
C TYR A 260 14.79 49.25 4.27
N ALA A 261 13.62 48.63 4.35
CA ALA A 261 12.36 49.25 3.93
C ALA A 261 12.08 50.55 4.71
N THR A 262 12.49 50.62 5.99
CA THR A 262 12.39 51.86 6.79
C THR A 262 13.26 52.98 6.23
N ILE A 263 14.45 52.67 5.72
CA ILE A 263 15.35 53.66 5.11
C ILE A 263 14.75 54.21 3.82
N VAL A 264 14.16 53.35 2.98
CA VAL A 264 13.47 53.76 1.76
C VAL A 264 12.30 54.69 2.08
N ALA A 265 11.47 54.34 3.07
CA ALA A 265 10.35 55.18 3.51
C ALA A 265 10.83 56.56 4.02
N GLN A 266 11.96 56.61 4.74
CA GLN A 266 12.56 57.87 5.19
C GLN A 266 13.05 58.72 4.00
N ASN A 267 13.68 58.10 3.00
CA ASN A 267 14.14 58.81 1.81
C ASN A 267 12.97 59.35 0.97
N GLU A 268 11.88 58.60 0.87
CA GLU A 268 10.64 59.04 0.22
C GLU A 268 10.04 60.27 0.94
N ALA A 269 10.00 60.24 2.26
CA ALA A 269 9.57 61.40 3.07
C ALA A 269 10.49 62.62 2.86
N ASN A 270 11.81 62.42 2.86
CA ASN A 270 12.78 63.48 2.60
C ASN A 270 12.62 64.10 1.21
N LEU A 271 12.37 63.27 0.18
CA LEU A 271 12.11 63.74 -1.19
C LEU A 271 10.83 64.58 -1.26
N LYS A 272 9.77 64.15 -0.57
CA LYS A 272 8.53 64.93 -0.46
C LYS A 272 8.79 66.30 0.18
N THR A 273 9.47 66.34 1.33
CA THR A 273 9.81 67.59 2.02
C THR A 273 10.70 68.51 1.17
N ALA A 274 11.68 67.95 0.46
CA ALA A 274 12.56 68.73 -0.42
C ALA A 274 11.79 69.32 -1.62
N THR A 275 10.82 68.57 -2.16
CA THR A 275 9.93 69.04 -3.24
C THR A 275 9.05 70.19 -2.75
N GLU A 276 8.45 70.07 -1.57
CA GLU A 276 7.63 71.14 -0.95
C GLU A 276 8.46 72.41 -0.69
N SER A 277 9.72 72.24 -0.23
CA SER A 277 10.66 73.34 -0.02
C SER A 277 11.05 74.04 -1.33
N MET A 278 11.26 73.28 -2.41
CA MET A 278 11.50 73.84 -3.75
C MET A 278 10.31 74.65 -4.26
N THR A 279 9.09 74.12 -4.11
CA THR A 279 7.86 74.85 -4.48
C THR A 279 7.73 76.14 -3.69
N THR A 280 7.98 76.09 -2.39
CA THR A 280 7.92 77.27 -1.51
C THR A 280 8.96 78.31 -1.89
N ALA A 281 10.22 77.91 -2.10
CA ALA A 281 11.29 78.83 -2.48
C ALA A 281 11.07 79.45 -3.87
N THR A 282 10.56 78.67 -4.82
CA THR A 282 10.17 79.17 -6.16
C THR A 282 9.10 80.25 -6.05
N ASN A 283 8.06 80.02 -5.24
CA ASN A 283 7.02 81.02 -4.99
C ASN A 283 7.59 82.28 -4.32
N ALA A 284 8.50 82.13 -3.35
CA ALA A 284 9.13 83.27 -2.67
C ALA A 284 9.95 84.13 -3.64
N VAL A 285 10.72 83.52 -4.56
CA VAL A 285 11.46 84.24 -5.60
C VAL A 285 10.50 85.00 -6.53
N ASN A 286 9.42 84.35 -6.98
CA ASN A 286 8.42 84.99 -7.83
C ASN A 286 7.77 86.21 -7.15
N VAL A 287 7.38 86.07 -5.88
CA VAL A 287 6.78 87.16 -5.09
C VAL A 287 7.78 88.30 -4.85
N ALA A 288 9.00 87.99 -4.42
CA ALA A 288 10.03 89.00 -4.15
C ALA A 288 10.43 89.75 -5.43
N THR A 289 10.51 89.05 -6.57
CA THR A 289 10.82 89.65 -7.88
C THR A 289 9.69 90.58 -8.32
N ALA A 290 8.43 90.16 -8.18
CA ALA A 290 7.27 91.00 -8.51
C ALA A 290 7.22 92.28 -7.65
N GLU A 291 7.49 92.17 -6.35
CA GLU A 291 7.54 93.33 -5.45
C GLU A 291 8.71 94.26 -5.78
N HIS A 292 9.90 93.72 -6.09
CA HIS A 292 11.03 94.52 -6.55
C HIS A 292 10.70 95.28 -7.83
N THR A 293 10.10 94.63 -8.84
CA THR A 293 9.62 95.30 -10.05
C THR A 293 8.65 96.43 -9.72
N ARG A 294 7.64 96.17 -8.86
CA ARG A 294 6.65 97.17 -8.46
C ARG A 294 7.28 98.39 -7.77
N GLN A 295 8.22 98.17 -6.85
CA GLN A 295 8.92 99.25 -6.15
C GLN A 295 9.84 100.03 -7.09
N ASN A 296 10.51 99.34 -8.01
CA ASN A 296 11.40 99.97 -8.99
C ASN A 296 10.63 100.84 -10.00
N ASP A 297 9.47 100.37 -10.46
CA ASP A 297 8.57 101.13 -11.33
C ASP A 297 8.05 102.38 -10.61
N LEU A 298 7.64 102.24 -9.35
CA LEU A 298 7.19 103.36 -8.52
C LEU A 298 8.31 104.39 -8.27
N ALA A 299 9.52 103.93 -7.93
CA ALA A 299 10.69 104.79 -7.73
C ALA A 299 11.06 105.53 -9.02
N SER A 300 10.98 104.87 -10.18
CA SER A 300 11.22 105.46 -11.49
C SER A 300 10.19 106.55 -11.82
N ALA A 301 8.90 106.30 -11.56
CA ALA A 301 7.83 107.28 -11.76
C ALA A 301 7.98 108.51 -10.86
N ILE A 302 8.33 108.30 -9.58
CA ILE A 302 8.59 109.40 -8.62
C ILE A 302 9.81 110.21 -9.06
N THR A 303 10.89 109.56 -9.52
CA THR A 303 12.12 110.22 -10.00
C THR A 303 11.85 111.05 -11.26
N ALA A 304 11.06 110.52 -12.21
CA ALA A 304 10.65 111.25 -13.42
C ALA A 304 9.78 112.48 -13.08
N THR A 305 8.88 112.34 -12.09
CA THR A 305 8.04 113.43 -11.59
C THR A 305 8.88 114.51 -10.90
N LEU A 306 9.83 114.11 -10.06
CA LEU A 306 10.79 115.01 -9.41
C LEU A 306 11.60 115.80 -10.45
N GLY A 307 12.18 115.13 -11.46
CA GLY A 307 12.96 115.81 -12.50
C GLY A 307 12.12 116.82 -13.30
N SER A 308 10.85 116.51 -13.55
CA SER A 308 9.90 117.43 -14.20
C SER A 308 9.57 118.63 -13.29
N ALA A 309 9.40 118.42 -11.99
CA ALA A 309 9.14 119.48 -11.01
C ALA A 309 10.37 120.39 -10.79
N GLU A 310 11.58 119.83 -10.76
CA GLU A 310 12.84 120.59 -10.71
C GLU A 310 13.03 121.47 -11.95
N ALA A 311 12.74 120.92 -13.14
CA ALA A 311 12.76 121.68 -14.38
C ALA A 311 11.69 122.79 -14.43
N ALA A 312 10.53 122.58 -13.81
CA ALA A 312 9.49 123.60 -13.67
C ALA A 312 9.91 124.71 -12.70
N LEU A 313 10.50 124.36 -11.55
CA LEU A 313 11.01 125.32 -10.56
C LEU A 313 12.10 126.23 -11.16
N GLN A 314 13.02 125.68 -11.96
CA GLN A 314 14.03 126.46 -12.67
C GLN A 314 13.44 127.52 -13.63
N LYS A 315 12.26 127.26 -14.22
CA LYS A 315 11.59 128.18 -15.14
C LYS A 315 10.69 129.20 -14.44
N ALA A 316 10.22 128.91 -13.22
CA ALA A 316 9.25 129.72 -12.49
C ALA A 316 9.87 130.84 -11.61
N GLY A 317 11.17 130.76 -11.25
CA GLY A 317 11.83 131.75 -10.37
C GLY A 317 11.59 131.48 -8.87
N ASP A 318 11.48 132.51 -8.04
CA ASP A 318 11.30 132.44 -6.57
C ASP A 318 9.89 131.94 -6.13
N ASP A 319 9.41 130.81 -6.68
CA ASP A 319 8.14 130.19 -6.29
C ASP A 319 8.34 129.25 -5.08
N ALA A 320 8.00 129.77 -3.90
CA ALA A 320 8.13 129.05 -2.63
C ALA A 320 7.26 127.78 -2.55
N THR A 321 6.11 127.74 -3.24
CA THR A 321 5.19 126.59 -3.20
C THR A 321 5.76 125.44 -4.04
N LEU A 322 6.30 125.76 -5.21
CA LEU A 322 6.94 124.78 -6.08
C LEU A 322 8.26 124.24 -5.49
N ALA A 323 9.00 125.07 -4.75
CA ALA A 323 10.18 124.66 -3.97
C ALA A 323 9.84 123.65 -2.84
N GLU A 324 8.70 123.83 -2.16
CA GLU A 324 8.20 122.88 -1.17
C GLU A 324 7.81 121.53 -1.81
N VAL A 325 7.16 121.57 -2.97
CA VAL A 325 6.79 120.35 -3.75
C VAL A 325 8.04 119.58 -4.17
N VAL A 326 9.07 120.26 -4.67
CA VAL A 326 10.35 119.62 -5.02
C VAL A 326 11.01 118.99 -3.79
N THR A 327 11.02 119.67 -2.65
CA THR A 327 11.57 119.12 -1.39
C THR A 327 10.83 117.85 -0.95
N LYS A 328 9.50 117.86 -0.96
CA LYS A 328 8.69 116.67 -0.62
C LYS A 328 8.89 115.53 -1.63
N LEU A 329 9.03 115.83 -2.92
CA LEU A 329 9.34 114.83 -3.95
C LEU A 329 10.74 114.23 -3.78
N LYS A 330 11.73 115.01 -3.32
CA LYS A 330 13.08 114.51 -2.97
C LYS A 330 13.03 113.54 -1.81
N GLU A 331 12.37 113.92 -0.72
CA GLU A 331 12.17 113.02 0.44
C GLU A 331 11.47 111.73 -0.01
N ARG A 332 10.47 111.85 -0.90
CA ARG A 332 9.74 110.68 -1.39
C ARG A 332 10.54 109.80 -2.35
N ALA A 333 11.41 110.38 -3.16
CA ALA A 333 12.36 109.64 -3.99
C ALA A 333 13.38 108.87 -3.13
N THR A 334 13.86 109.46 -2.03
CA THR A 334 14.74 108.75 -1.08
C THR A 334 14.03 107.55 -0.45
N VAL A 335 12.79 107.73 0.03
CA VAL A 335 12.00 106.61 0.58
C VAL A 335 11.74 105.52 -0.46
N ALA A 336 11.42 105.89 -1.70
CA ALA A 336 11.19 104.94 -2.78
C ALA A 336 12.47 104.16 -3.13
N LYS A 337 13.63 104.82 -3.15
CA LYS A 337 14.92 104.14 -3.35
C LYS A 337 15.23 103.14 -2.23
N SER A 338 15.02 103.53 -0.96
CA SER A 338 15.16 102.60 0.17
C SER A 338 14.20 101.40 0.07
N ALA A 339 12.99 101.59 -0.46
CA ALA A 339 12.04 100.50 -0.70
C ALA A 339 12.50 99.54 -1.82
N VAL A 340 13.14 100.06 -2.89
CA VAL A 340 13.79 99.24 -3.93
C VAL A 340 14.93 98.42 -3.34
N ASP A 341 15.82 99.04 -2.57
CA ASP A 341 16.97 98.35 -1.95
C ASP A 341 16.49 97.24 -0.98
N ALA A 342 15.42 97.50 -0.21
CA ALA A 342 14.79 96.50 0.66
C ALA A 342 14.17 95.35 -0.14
N ALA A 343 13.47 95.63 -1.24
CA ALA A 343 12.91 94.60 -2.10
C ALA A 343 14.01 93.78 -2.81
N GLN A 344 15.12 94.40 -3.22
CA GLN A 344 16.28 93.70 -3.77
C GLN A 344 16.94 92.79 -2.72
N SER A 345 16.99 93.21 -1.45
CA SER A 345 17.44 92.35 -0.37
C SER A 345 16.53 91.12 -0.20
N GLN A 346 15.21 91.29 -0.31
CA GLN A 346 14.27 90.16 -0.29
C GLN A 346 14.46 89.22 -1.49
N VAL A 347 14.73 89.74 -2.68
CA VAL A 347 15.09 88.91 -3.86
C VAL A 347 16.34 88.09 -3.56
N ASN A 348 17.38 88.68 -2.97
CA ASN A 348 18.62 87.96 -2.65
C ASN A 348 18.37 86.86 -1.62
N VAL A 349 17.58 87.13 -0.57
CA VAL A 349 17.21 86.12 0.44
C VAL A 349 16.43 84.97 -0.20
N ALA A 350 15.45 85.28 -1.05
CA ALA A 350 14.68 84.26 -1.76
C ALA A 350 15.55 83.44 -2.73
N ALA A 351 16.49 84.08 -3.44
CA ALA A 351 17.42 83.41 -4.32
C ALA A 351 18.36 82.44 -3.56
N THR A 352 18.86 82.84 -2.38
CA THR A 352 19.62 81.94 -1.51
C THR A 352 18.77 80.75 -1.05
N ALA A 353 17.53 80.99 -0.61
CA ALA A 353 16.61 79.92 -0.21
C ALA A 353 16.32 78.95 -1.37
N MET A 354 16.18 79.45 -2.60
CA MET A 354 16.00 78.62 -3.80
C MET A 354 17.24 77.78 -4.12
N SER A 355 18.45 78.33 -3.96
CA SER A 355 19.69 77.56 -4.11
C SER A 355 19.75 76.41 -3.10
N THR A 356 19.47 76.69 -1.82
CA THR A 356 19.43 75.66 -0.77
C THR A 356 18.37 74.58 -1.04
N ALA A 357 17.16 74.97 -1.48
CA ALA A 357 16.12 74.02 -1.83
C ALA A 357 16.50 73.15 -3.05
N THR A 358 17.25 73.71 -4.00
CA THR A 358 17.78 72.97 -5.16
C THR A 358 18.77 71.89 -4.75
N GLU A 359 19.72 72.23 -3.88
CA GLU A 359 20.70 71.28 -3.34
C GLU A 359 20.04 70.17 -2.50
N LEU A 360 19.04 70.54 -1.69
CA LEU A 360 18.27 69.60 -0.89
C LEU A 360 17.50 68.62 -1.77
N LEU A 361 16.83 69.11 -2.83
CA LEU A 361 16.09 68.27 -3.77
C LEU A 361 17.03 67.31 -4.52
N ALA A 362 18.16 67.80 -5.03
CA ALA A 362 19.14 66.96 -5.71
C ALA A 362 19.70 65.86 -4.79
N SER A 363 19.98 66.19 -3.52
CA SER A 363 20.46 65.23 -2.52
C SER A 363 19.40 64.18 -2.18
N ALA A 364 18.13 64.59 -2.04
CA ALA A 364 17.03 63.67 -1.78
C ALA A 364 16.75 62.74 -2.96
N GLN A 365 16.79 63.25 -4.20
CA GLN A 365 16.64 62.44 -5.42
C GLN A 365 17.75 61.40 -5.57
N LYS A 366 19.00 61.80 -5.28
CA LYS A 366 20.14 60.88 -5.26
C LYS A 366 19.94 59.77 -4.22
N SER A 367 19.60 60.15 -2.99
CA SER A 367 19.36 59.20 -1.89
C SER A 367 18.23 58.22 -2.21
N MET A 368 17.15 58.70 -2.84
CA MET A 368 16.04 57.84 -3.28
C MET A 368 16.51 56.80 -4.30
N THR A 369 17.29 57.22 -5.30
CA THR A 369 17.81 56.33 -6.35
C THR A 369 18.75 55.26 -5.80
N GLU A 370 19.68 55.66 -4.91
CA GLU A 370 20.63 54.75 -4.26
C GLU A 370 19.88 53.73 -3.38
N SER A 371 18.89 54.18 -2.60
CA SER A 371 18.10 53.29 -1.76
C SER A 371 17.20 52.33 -2.55
N GLY A 372 16.62 52.75 -3.68
CA GLY A 372 15.86 51.84 -4.55
C GLY A 372 16.74 50.74 -5.17
N THR A 373 17.98 51.07 -5.52
CA THR A 373 18.96 50.11 -6.03
C THR A 373 19.33 49.08 -4.96
N GLU A 374 19.63 49.54 -3.75
CA GLU A 374 19.98 48.67 -2.62
C GLU A 374 18.81 47.80 -2.16
N GLN A 375 17.57 48.33 -2.18
CA GLN A 375 16.36 47.55 -1.91
C GLN A 375 16.21 46.42 -2.92
N THR A 376 16.42 46.69 -4.22
CA THR A 376 16.38 45.68 -5.27
C THR A 376 17.44 44.59 -5.05
N ARG A 377 18.67 44.98 -4.70
CA ARG A 377 19.75 44.02 -4.38
C ARG A 377 19.38 43.12 -3.20
N ARG A 378 18.82 43.68 -2.12
CA ARG A 378 18.37 42.91 -0.95
C ARG A 378 17.21 41.98 -1.28
N GLN A 379 16.27 42.42 -2.12
CA GLN A 379 15.19 41.59 -2.62
C GLN A 379 15.73 40.38 -3.39
N GLN A 380 16.74 40.58 -4.25
CA GLN A 380 17.38 39.48 -4.98
C GLN A 380 18.08 38.48 -4.04
N ILE A 381 18.73 38.95 -2.97
CA ILE A 381 19.34 38.07 -1.96
C ILE A 381 18.26 37.24 -1.25
N ALA A 382 17.13 37.84 -0.87
CA ALA A 382 16.04 37.11 -0.23
C ALA A 382 15.43 36.05 -1.17
N VAL A 383 15.30 36.35 -2.46
CA VAL A 383 14.87 35.37 -3.47
C VAL A 383 15.89 34.24 -3.60
N ALA A 384 17.18 34.55 -3.76
CA ALA A 384 18.23 33.55 -3.86
C ALA A 384 18.32 32.64 -2.61
N ALA A 385 18.13 33.20 -1.41
CA ALA A 385 18.07 32.42 -0.17
C ALA A 385 16.83 31.52 -0.10
N THR A 386 15.69 31.98 -0.65
CA THR A 386 14.47 31.18 -0.77
C THR A 386 14.69 29.97 -1.69
N ASP A 387 15.29 30.21 -2.86
CA ASP A 387 15.59 29.16 -3.83
C ASP A 387 16.60 28.15 -3.25
N ALA A 388 17.64 28.64 -2.57
CA ALA A 388 18.64 27.79 -1.91
C ALA A 388 18.01 26.90 -0.81
N LEU A 389 17.08 27.44 -0.02
CA LEU A 389 16.34 26.66 0.97
C LEU A 389 15.46 25.59 0.31
N SER A 390 14.78 25.94 -0.79
CA SER A 390 13.96 25.00 -1.56
C SER A 390 14.78 23.82 -2.10
N VAL A 391 15.97 24.11 -2.66
CA VAL A 391 16.91 23.09 -3.12
C VAL A 391 17.38 22.21 -1.96
N ALA A 392 17.77 22.80 -0.83
CA ALA A 392 18.22 22.04 0.34
C ALA A 392 17.12 21.13 0.92
N LYS A 393 15.86 21.60 0.97
CA LYS A 393 14.72 20.78 1.40
C LYS A 393 14.42 19.64 0.42
N THR A 394 14.57 19.88 -0.88
CA THR A 394 14.41 18.84 -1.91
C THR A 394 15.50 17.77 -1.80
N ASP A 395 16.75 18.16 -1.59
CA ASP A 395 17.87 17.23 -1.38
C ASP A 395 17.65 16.37 -0.12
N LEU A 396 17.28 17.00 1.00
CA LEU A 396 16.94 16.30 2.24
C LEU A 396 15.84 15.25 2.02
N ALA A 397 14.74 15.64 1.34
CA ALA A 397 13.65 14.72 1.03
C ALA A 397 14.11 13.56 0.13
N GLY A 398 15.00 13.84 -0.83
CA GLY A 398 15.64 12.82 -1.67
C GLY A 398 16.45 11.82 -0.85
N LYS A 399 17.29 12.28 0.08
CA LYS A 399 18.09 11.42 0.97
C LYS A 399 17.23 10.59 1.93
N GLN A 400 16.16 11.17 2.47
CA GLN A 400 15.18 10.43 3.26
C GLN A 400 14.47 9.34 2.43
N SER A 401 14.11 9.64 1.18
CA SER A 401 13.51 8.66 0.28
C SER A 401 14.46 7.52 -0.07
N GLU A 402 15.76 7.81 -0.31
CA GLU A 402 16.78 6.79 -0.56
C GLU A 402 16.96 5.85 0.64
N MET A 403 16.97 6.40 1.85
CA MET A 403 17.02 5.63 3.10
C MET A 403 15.78 4.75 3.23
N ASN A 404 14.58 5.32 3.08
CA ASN A 404 13.33 4.58 3.20
C ASN A 404 13.23 3.46 2.18
N PHE A 405 13.62 3.70 0.92
CA PHE A 405 13.66 2.67 -0.10
C PHE A 405 14.58 1.51 0.31
N SER A 406 15.77 1.82 0.82
CA SER A 406 16.75 0.82 1.24
C SER A 406 16.25 -0.02 2.42
N VAL A 407 15.62 0.64 3.38
CA VAL A 407 15.00 0.00 4.55
C VAL A 407 13.84 -0.89 4.12
N SER A 408 12.96 -0.42 3.24
CA SER A 408 11.86 -1.21 2.69
C SER A 408 12.33 -2.43 1.89
N GLU A 409 13.37 -2.28 1.07
CA GLU A 409 14.00 -3.40 0.36
C GLU A 409 14.52 -4.47 1.33
N ILE A 410 15.23 -4.05 2.39
CA ILE A 410 15.74 -4.97 3.42
C ILE A 410 14.57 -5.66 4.12
N GLN A 411 13.55 -4.91 4.54
CA GLN A 411 12.36 -5.45 5.20
C GLN A 411 11.65 -6.49 4.33
N ASN A 412 11.33 -6.13 3.08
CA ASN A 412 10.67 -7.01 2.13
C ASN A 412 11.46 -8.31 1.94
N ARG A 413 12.79 -8.23 1.89
CA ARG A 413 13.64 -9.42 1.78
C ARG A 413 13.63 -10.27 3.04
N LEU A 414 13.82 -9.67 4.22
CA LEU A 414 13.76 -10.40 5.49
C LEU A 414 12.40 -11.09 5.68
N ILE A 415 11.32 -10.44 5.22
CA ILE A 415 9.96 -10.97 5.18
C ILE A 415 9.85 -12.16 4.22
N ASN A 416 10.29 -11.99 2.97
CA ASN A 416 10.13 -13.01 1.93
C ASN A 416 10.98 -14.26 2.21
N ASP A 417 12.11 -14.09 2.90
CA ASP A 417 12.99 -15.18 3.34
C ASP A 417 12.59 -15.74 4.72
N PHE A 418 11.44 -15.33 5.27
CA PHE A 418 10.92 -15.74 6.59
C PHE A 418 11.89 -15.50 7.76
N THR A 419 12.87 -14.62 7.58
CA THR A 419 13.81 -14.21 8.63
C THR A 419 13.13 -13.27 9.62
N ALA A 420 12.20 -12.44 9.12
CA ALA A 420 11.32 -11.61 9.92
C ALA A 420 9.86 -11.95 9.61
N ALA A 421 8.99 -11.92 10.61
CA ALA A 421 7.55 -11.98 10.38
C ALA A 421 7.09 -10.69 9.69
N THR A 422 6.14 -10.81 8.75
CA THR A 422 5.43 -9.64 8.24
C THR A 422 4.69 -8.97 9.39
N LEU A 423 4.89 -7.65 9.59
CA LEU A 423 3.99 -6.87 10.43
C LEU A 423 2.62 -6.81 9.72
N LYS A 424 1.73 -7.74 10.06
CA LYS A 424 0.36 -7.78 9.53
C LYS A 424 -0.58 -7.22 10.58
N PRO A 425 -1.48 -6.30 10.22
CA PRO A 425 -2.53 -5.92 11.15
C PRO A 425 -3.41 -7.14 11.42
N LEU A 426 -3.92 -7.24 12.64
CA LEU A 426 -4.97 -8.22 12.98
C LEU A 426 -6.12 -8.10 11.95
N THR A 427 -6.66 -9.21 11.45
CA THR A 427 -7.91 -9.14 10.69
C THR A 427 -9.01 -8.49 11.54
N PRO A 428 -10.09 -7.96 10.95
CA PRO A 428 -11.18 -7.39 11.73
C PRO A 428 -11.74 -8.35 12.79
N GLU A 429 -11.82 -9.64 12.46
CA GLU A 429 -12.22 -10.71 13.36
C GLU A 429 -11.21 -10.89 14.48
N GLN A 430 -9.92 -11.04 14.14
CA GLN A 430 -8.85 -11.19 15.12
C GLN A 430 -8.81 -10.00 16.09
N LEU A 431 -8.95 -8.77 15.58
CA LEU A 431 -9.01 -7.57 16.41
C LEU A 431 -10.19 -7.61 17.37
N CYS A 432 -11.38 -7.98 16.89
CA CYS A 432 -12.56 -8.08 17.74
C CYS A 432 -12.36 -9.09 18.88
N TRP A 433 -11.83 -10.28 18.55
CA TRP A 433 -11.56 -11.32 19.55
C TRP A 433 -10.46 -10.92 20.53
N SER A 434 -9.38 -10.28 20.05
CA SER A 434 -8.32 -9.76 20.91
C SER A 434 -8.87 -8.71 21.88
N VAL A 435 -9.70 -7.77 21.40
CA VAL A 435 -10.39 -6.79 22.26
C VAL A 435 -11.21 -7.51 23.33
N PHE A 436 -11.97 -8.56 22.99
CA PHE A 436 -12.74 -9.31 23.99
C PHE A 436 -11.89 -9.97 25.06
N ARG A 437 -10.71 -10.49 24.69
CA ARG A 437 -9.78 -11.13 25.62
C ARG A 437 -9.18 -10.09 26.56
N VAL A 438 -8.58 -9.02 26.04
CA VAL A 438 -7.87 -8.04 26.90
C VAL A 438 -8.80 -7.22 27.79
N THR A 439 -10.04 -6.98 27.35
CA THR A 439 -11.06 -6.29 28.15
C THR A 439 -11.80 -7.22 29.12
N GLY A 440 -11.49 -8.52 29.14
CA GLY A 440 -12.17 -9.51 29.97
C GLY A 440 -13.64 -9.74 29.61
N VAL A 441 -14.10 -9.26 28.45
CA VAL A 441 -15.46 -9.54 27.94
C VAL A 441 -15.63 -11.03 27.70
N TYR A 442 -14.65 -11.67 27.05
CA TYR A 442 -14.72 -13.11 26.77
C TYR A 442 -14.88 -13.91 28.06
N ASP A 443 -14.04 -13.63 29.06
CA ASP A 443 -14.02 -14.38 30.32
C ASP A 443 -15.32 -14.19 31.11
N ARG A 444 -15.93 -12.99 31.09
CA ARG A 444 -17.24 -12.75 31.69
C ARG A 444 -18.33 -13.62 31.08
N TYR A 445 -18.38 -13.72 29.75
CA TYR A 445 -19.34 -14.57 29.06
C TYR A 445 -19.06 -16.06 29.31
N TRP A 446 -17.78 -16.46 29.29
CA TRP A 446 -17.39 -17.82 29.65
C TRP A 446 -17.88 -18.20 31.04
N GLN A 447 -17.62 -17.37 32.06
CA GLN A 447 -18.06 -17.65 33.44
C GLN A 447 -19.59 -17.67 33.57
N ALA A 448 -20.32 -16.86 32.80
CA ALA A 448 -21.77 -16.91 32.75
C ALA A 448 -22.27 -18.25 32.18
N GLU A 449 -21.65 -18.74 31.10
CA GLU A 449 -22.00 -20.04 30.51
C GLU A 449 -21.56 -21.21 31.40
N VAL A 450 -20.44 -21.12 32.13
CA VAL A 450 -20.07 -22.08 33.19
C VAL A 450 -21.18 -22.14 34.23
N ALA A 451 -21.59 -20.99 34.78
CA ALA A 451 -22.62 -20.93 35.81
C ALA A 451 -23.98 -21.45 35.30
N GLU A 452 -24.32 -21.21 34.04
CA GLU A 452 -25.56 -21.71 33.42
C GLU A 452 -25.50 -23.22 33.19
N LEU A 453 -24.38 -23.72 32.69
CA LEU A 453 -24.19 -25.13 32.45
C LEU A 453 -24.08 -25.93 33.75
N ASP A 454 -23.51 -25.38 34.82
CA ASP A 454 -23.48 -26.02 36.13
C ASP A 454 -24.87 -26.09 36.77
N LYS A 455 -25.79 -25.18 36.40
CA LYS A 455 -27.20 -25.27 36.81
C LYS A 455 -28.00 -26.26 35.98
N THR A 456 -27.79 -26.26 34.67
CA THR A 456 -28.63 -27.02 33.71
C THR A 456 -28.15 -28.44 33.47
N SER A 457 -26.84 -28.68 33.59
CA SER A 457 -26.20 -29.97 33.37
C SER A 457 -24.94 -30.09 34.26
N PRO A 458 -25.09 -30.24 35.59
CA PRO A 458 -23.98 -30.35 36.52
C PRO A 458 -23.21 -31.66 36.31
N LEU A 459 -21.87 -31.57 36.35
CA LEU A 459 -21.01 -32.75 36.37
C LEU A 459 -20.96 -33.36 37.78
N THR A 460 -21.05 -34.67 37.86
CA THR A 460 -20.75 -35.44 39.09
C THR A 460 -19.27 -35.35 39.44
N ASP A 461 -18.91 -35.67 40.69
CA ASP A 461 -17.52 -35.57 41.13
C ASP A 461 -16.60 -36.56 40.39
N GLU A 462 -17.11 -37.73 39.99
CA GLU A 462 -16.37 -38.66 39.15
C GLU A 462 -16.12 -38.07 37.74
N GLN A 463 -17.12 -37.41 37.15
CA GLN A 463 -17.03 -36.81 35.82
C GLN A 463 -16.08 -35.60 35.76
N LYS A 464 -15.93 -34.85 36.86
CA LYS A 464 -14.96 -33.74 36.94
C LYS A 464 -13.51 -34.20 36.82
N HIS A 465 -13.23 -35.47 37.08
CA HIS A 465 -11.90 -36.05 36.96
C HIS A 465 -11.69 -36.81 35.63
N ASP A 466 -12.73 -36.96 34.82
CA ASP A 466 -12.64 -37.58 33.50
C ASP A 466 -12.22 -36.54 32.45
N VAL A 467 -11.02 -36.75 31.90
CA VAL A 467 -10.41 -35.84 30.93
C VAL A 467 -11.26 -35.66 29.66
N ALA A 468 -11.90 -36.72 29.17
CA ALA A 468 -12.69 -36.65 27.95
C ALA A 468 -13.99 -35.88 28.17
N ILE A 469 -14.64 -36.06 29.33
CA ILE A 469 -15.86 -35.34 29.69
C ILE A 469 -15.57 -33.86 29.93
N VAL A 470 -14.50 -33.53 30.65
CA VAL A 470 -14.08 -32.13 30.86
C VAL A 470 -13.70 -31.46 29.54
N ALA A 471 -12.99 -32.15 28.64
CA ALA A 471 -12.68 -31.62 27.32
C ALA A 471 -13.93 -31.33 26.49
N ALA A 472 -14.90 -32.26 26.46
CA ALA A 472 -16.18 -32.05 25.76
C ALA A 472 -16.97 -30.87 26.36
N ARG A 473 -16.95 -30.72 27.68
CA ARG A 473 -17.56 -29.59 28.38
C ARG A 473 -16.92 -28.26 28.01
N ASN A 474 -15.59 -28.21 27.90
CA ASN A 474 -14.88 -27.00 27.48
C ASN A 474 -15.21 -26.62 26.03
N VAL A 475 -15.35 -27.59 25.12
CA VAL A 475 -15.80 -27.33 23.74
C VAL A 475 -17.22 -26.77 23.72
N GLU A 476 -18.12 -27.29 24.55
CA GLU A 476 -19.49 -26.75 24.68
C GLU A 476 -19.50 -25.31 25.20
N LEU A 477 -18.69 -25.01 26.21
CA LEU A 477 -18.51 -23.67 26.77
C LEU A 477 -17.95 -22.69 25.74
N GLU A 478 -16.95 -23.12 24.96
CA GLU A 478 -16.36 -22.31 23.90
C GLU A 478 -17.40 -21.99 22.81
N GLN A 479 -18.16 -22.99 22.37
CA GLN A 479 -19.20 -22.80 21.36
C GLN A 479 -20.30 -21.85 21.84
N LYS A 480 -20.78 -22.00 23.08
CA LYS A 480 -21.79 -21.11 23.67
C LYS A 480 -21.27 -19.68 23.82
N THR A 481 -20.04 -19.52 24.31
CA THR A 481 -19.38 -18.21 24.44
C THR A 481 -19.23 -17.54 23.08
N PHE A 482 -18.79 -18.30 22.06
CA PHE A 482 -18.69 -17.84 20.68
C PHE A 482 -20.04 -17.37 20.14
N ASP A 483 -21.10 -18.16 20.34
CA ASP A 483 -22.44 -17.83 19.85
C ASP A 483 -23.01 -16.54 20.45
N LYS A 484 -22.64 -16.21 21.69
CA LYS A 484 -23.02 -14.95 22.35
C LYS A 484 -22.26 -13.73 21.83
N LEU A 485 -21.00 -13.92 21.41
CA LEU A 485 -20.10 -12.82 21.07
C LEU A 485 -19.99 -12.55 19.56
N LYS A 486 -20.23 -13.56 18.70
CA LYS A 486 -20.01 -13.50 17.25
C LYS A 486 -20.75 -12.38 16.52
N SER A 487 -21.89 -11.89 17.04
CA SER A 487 -22.66 -10.82 16.41
C SER A 487 -21.91 -9.49 16.35
N ASN A 488 -20.96 -9.26 17.26
CA ASN A 488 -20.14 -8.04 17.29
C ASN A 488 -19.06 -8.00 16.20
N VAL A 489 -18.67 -9.17 15.68
CA VAL A 489 -17.62 -9.29 14.66
C VAL A 489 -18.00 -8.52 13.40
N GLY A 490 -19.28 -8.53 13.01
CA GLY A 490 -19.76 -7.82 11.82
C GLY A 490 -19.51 -6.30 11.87
N THR A 491 -19.55 -5.71 13.07
CA THR A 491 -19.23 -4.28 13.24
C THR A 491 -17.75 -4.01 12.98
N PHE A 492 -16.85 -4.86 13.49
CA PHE A 492 -15.43 -4.72 13.22
C PHE A 492 -15.11 -4.93 11.73
N VAL A 493 -15.73 -5.94 11.09
CA VAL A 493 -15.59 -6.17 9.63
C VAL A 493 -16.03 -4.95 8.83
N THR A 494 -17.09 -4.26 9.25
CA THR A 494 -17.61 -3.07 8.55
C THR A 494 -16.62 -1.90 8.58
N PHE A 495 -15.92 -1.67 9.70
CA PHE A 495 -15.02 -0.53 9.85
C PHE A 495 -13.55 -0.83 9.49
N TYR A 496 -13.10 -2.05 9.76
CA TYR A 496 -11.71 -2.46 9.60
C TYR A 496 -11.45 -3.38 8.40
N GLY A 497 -12.49 -3.89 7.74
CA GLY A 497 -12.36 -4.68 6.51
C GLY A 497 -12.24 -3.78 5.28
N ALA A 498 -11.43 -4.19 4.29
CA ALA A 498 -11.31 -3.41 3.06
C ALA A 498 -12.60 -3.55 2.22
N ALA A 499 -12.95 -2.51 1.47
CA ALA A 499 -14.15 -2.52 0.63
C ALA A 499 -14.16 -3.70 -0.35
N ALA A 500 -15.37 -4.13 -0.76
CA ALA A 500 -15.52 -5.23 -1.70
C ALA A 500 -14.68 -5.00 -2.97
N GLY A 501 -13.83 -5.97 -3.33
CA GLY A 501 -12.93 -5.90 -4.48
C GLY A 501 -11.56 -5.28 -4.19
N GLN A 502 -11.28 -4.83 -2.96
CA GLN A 502 -9.95 -4.36 -2.55
C GLN A 502 -9.12 -5.49 -1.92
N PRO A 503 -7.77 -5.45 -2.04
CA PRO A 503 -6.88 -6.34 -1.30
C PRO A 503 -7.12 -6.24 0.21
N GLN A 504 -7.28 -7.39 0.88
CA GLN A 504 -7.55 -7.45 2.33
C GLN A 504 -6.28 -7.53 3.19
N GLY A 505 -5.11 -7.59 2.54
CA GLY A 505 -3.80 -7.73 3.22
C GLY A 505 -3.10 -6.40 3.51
N ASP A 506 -3.54 -5.31 2.87
CA ASP A 506 -2.91 -4.00 3.04
C ASP A 506 -3.54 -3.26 4.22
N PHE A 507 -2.70 -2.63 5.04
CA PHE A 507 -3.18 -1.75 6.10
C PHE A 507 -3.69 -0.43 5.51
N PHE A 508 -4.86 0.02 5.98
CA PHE A 508 -5.40 1.33 5.68
C PHE A 508 -6.04 1.91 6.93
N SER A 509 -5.90 3.22 7.10
CA SER A 509 -6.55 3.96 8.19
C SER A 509 -7.60 4.92 7.63
N THR A 510 -8.79 4.92 8.22
CA THR A 510 -9.89 5.79 7.79
C THR A 510 -10.39 6.67 8.93
N ALA A 511 -10.99 7.80 8.56
CA ALA A 511 -11.70 8.64 9.51
C ALA A 511 -12.82 7.86 10.22
N ASP A 512 -13.47 6.92 9.53
CA ASP A 512 -14.54 6.09 10.10
C ASP A 512 -14.04 5.11 11.16
N GLN A 513 -12.84 4.53 10.99
CA GLN A 513 -12.20 3.72 12.03
C GLN A 513 -11.92 4.53 13.29
N ALA A 514 -11.34 5.73 13.12
CA ALA A 514 -11.08 6.65 14.23
C ALA A 514 -12.38 7.13 14.90
N LEU A 515 -13.46 7.31 14.14
CA LEU A 515 -14.76 7.71 14.67
C LEU A 515 -15.43 6.57 15.44
N PHE A 516 -15.34 5.34 14.92
CA PHE A 516 -15.85 4.14 15.59
C PHE A 516 -15.16 3.89 16.93
N THR A 517 -13.85 4.07 17.01
CA THR A 517 -13.13 3.89 18.28
C THR A 517 -13.40 5.03 19.26
N ALA A 518 -13.52 6.26 18.78
CA ALA A 518 -13.83 7.42 19.61
C ALA A 518 -15.29 7.44 20.15
N ASN A 519 -16.24 6.90 19.40
CA ASN A 519 -17.68 7.01 19.72
C ASN A 519 -18.40 5.66 19.87
N GLY A 520 -17.69 4.54 19.72
CA GLY A 520 -18.26 3.20 19.79
C GLY A 520 -18.71 2.86 21.19
N GLY A 521 -20.03 2.91 21.44
CA GLY A 521 -20.61 2.65 22.76
C GLY A 521 -20.22 1.30 23.36
N SER A 522 -20.03 0.26 22.53
CA SER A 522 -19.60 -1.07 22.98
C SER A 522 -18.16 -1.08 23.49
N LEU A 523 -17.21 -0.46 22.78
CA LEU A 523 -15.81 -0.36 23.20
C LEU A 523 -15.68 0.37 24.53
N ASN A 524 -16.36 1.52 24.65
CA ASN A 524 -16.38 2.30 25.89
C ASN A 524 -16.97 1.50 27.06
N GLY A 525 -18.01 0.69 26.81
CA GLY A 525 -18.57 -0.21 27.81
C GLY A 525 -17.64 -1.36 28.19
N TRP A 526 -16.83 -1.87 27.26
CA TRP A 526 -15.90 -2.98 27.51
C TRP A 526 -14.66 -2.56 28.32
N VAL A 527 -14.15 -1.35 28.10
CA VAL A 527 -13.01 -0.80 28.84
C VAL A 527 -13.39 -0.14 30.17
N ALA A 528 -14.68 0.02 30.48
CA ALA A 528 -15.12 0.53 31.77
C ALA A 528 -14.70 -0.44 32.91
N PRO A 529 -14.26 0.06 34.08
CA PRO A 529 -13.85 -0.80 35.20
C PRO A 529 -14.97 -1.77 35.62
N ALA A 530 -14.76 -3.07 35.46
CA ALA A 530 -15.73 -4.10 35.84
C ALA A 530 -15.14 -5.52 35.88
N ALA A 531 -15.59 -6.29 36.87
CA ALA A 531 -15.33 -7.74 37.01
C ALA A 531 -13.86 -8.12 36.83
N ASP A 532 -12.97 -7.35 37.43
CA ASP A 532 -11.51 -7.54 37.44
C ASP A 532 -10.83 -7.43 36.06
N ASN A 533 -11.45 -6.70 35.13
CA ASN A 533 -10.81 -6.34 33.87
C ASN A 533 -9.57 -5.43 34.09
N VAL A 534 -8.76 -5.27 33.04
CA VAL A 534 -7.50 -4.51 33.14
C VAL A 534 -7.69 -3.11 33.72
N THR A 535 -8.75 -2.39 33.34
CA THR A 535 -9.04 -1.06 33.86
C THR A 535 -9.31 -1.08 35.36
N GLU A 536 -10.08 -2.06 35.86
CA GLU A 536 -10.34 -2.19 37.29
C GLU A 536 -9.05 -2.52 38.07
N ARG A 537 -8.17 -3.35 37.51
CA ARG A 537 -6.86 -3.64 38.13
C ARG A 537 -5.98 -2.39 38.21
N VAL A 538 -5.89 -1.62 37.11
CA VAL A 538 -5.18 -0.32 37.08
C VAL A 538 -5.73 0.65 38.13
N VAL A 539 -7.06 0.72 38.28
CA VAL A 539 -7.71 1.55 39.30
C VAL A 539 -7.32 1.12 40.72
N LYS A 540 -7.33 -0.20 40.99
CA LYS A 540 -7.01 -0.79 42.29
C LYS A 540 -5.54 -0.65 42.68
N GLN A 541 -4.63 -0.50 41.71
CA GLN A 541 -3.21 -0.33 42.00
C GLN A 541 -2.92 1.03 42.64
N THR A 542 -2.29 0.98 43.82
CA THR A 542 -1.87 2.19 44.56
C THR A 542 -0.54 2.74 44.06
N ASP A 543 0.30 1.89 43.48
CA ASP A 543 1.56 2.28 42.85
C ASP A 543 1.32 2.57 41.35
N PRO A 544 1.53 3.81 40.87
CA PRO A 544 1.39 4.16 39.46
C PRO A 544 2.29 3.35 38.52
N ARG A 545 3.46 2.89 38.98
CA ARG A 545 4.33 2.01 38.18
C ARG A 545 3.69 0.65 37.99
N LEU A 546 3.20 0.03 39.06
CA LEU A 546 2.46 -1.25 38.96
C LEU A 546 1.18 -1.10 38.14
N ALA A 547 0.53 0.06 38.20
CA ALA A 547 -0.61 0.37 37.35
C ALA A 547 -0.24 0.39 35.85
N ALA A 548 0.92 0.98 35.51
CA ALA A 548 1.46 0.94 34.14
C ALA A 548 1.82 -0.50 33.72
N GLU A 549 2.48 -1.27 34.59
CA GLU A 549 2.83 -2.67 34.33
C GLU A 549 1.58 -3.53 34.06
N GLU A 550 0.54 -3.43 34.90
CA GLU A 550 -0.74 -4.12 34.70
C GLU A 550 -1.39 -3.80 33.35
N MET A 551 -1.34 -2.52 32.94
CA MET A 551 -1.95 -2.08 31.68
C MET A 551 -1.18 -2.61 30.47
N TYR A 552 0.13 -2.40 30.42
CA TYR A 552 0.95 -2.80 29.28
C TYR A 552 1.06 -4.32 29.17
N LEU A 553 1.23 -5.03 30.29
CA LEU A 553 1.27 -6.48 30.28
C LEU A 553 -0.11 -7.08 29.94
N GLY A 554 -1.18 -6.48 30.44
CA GLY A 554 -2.55 -6.95 30.20
C GLY A 554 -3.07 -6.73 28.77
N ILE A 555 -2.60 -5.68 28.08
CA ILE A 555 -3.10 -5.31 26.74
C ILE A 555 -2.10 -5.69 25.64
N LEU A 556 -0.80 -5.47 25.86
CA LEU A 556 0.26 -5.61 24.86
C LEU A 556 1.19 -6.80 25.15
N THR A 557 0.99 -7.52 26.26
CA THR A 557 1.79 -8.69 26.64
C THR A 557 3.30 -8.40 26.78
N ARG A 558 3.65 -7.17 27.15
CA ARG A 558 5.03 -6.73 27.41
C ARG A 558 5.12 -5.80 28.62
N MET A 559 6.33 -5.63 29.14
CA MET A 559 6.60 -4.60 30.15
C MET A 559 6.61 -3.20 29.52
N PRO A 560 6.18 -2.16 30.26
CA PRO A 560 6.31 -0.78 29.82
C PRO A 560 7.78 -0.34 29.84
N THR A 561 8.11 0.63 29.00
CA THR A 561 9.38 1.37 29.05
C THR A 561 9.36 2.44 30.14
N GLU A 562 10.51 3.00 30.51
CA GLU A 562 10.60 4.06 31.53
C GLU A 562 9.84 5.34 31.15
N ASP A 563 9.83 5.69 29.87
CA ASP A 563 9.08 6.85 29.37
C ASP A 563 7.56 6.61 29.47
N GLU A 564 7.09 5.41 29.13
CA GLU A 564 5.68 5.02 29.26
C GLU A 564 5.22 4.98 30.72
N VAL A 565 6.05 4.45 31.63
CA VAL A 565 5.76 4.50 33.08
C VAL A 565 5.61 5.94 33.54
N THR A 566 6.49 6.83 33.07
CA THR A 566 6.47 8.25 33.42
C THR A 566 5.18 8.92 32.90
N GLU A 567 4.79 8.65 31.66
CA GLU A 567 3.56 9.19 31.06
C GLU A 567 2.31 8.75 31.82
N VAL A 568 2.16 7.44 32.07
CA VAL A 568 1.03 6.87 32.82
C VAL A 568 0.96 7.46 34.23
N THR A 569 2.11 7.55 34.91
CA THR A 569 2.21 8.10 36.26
C THR A 569 1.76 9.57 36.29
N ASN A 570 2.28 10.39 35.37
CA ASN A 570 1.91 11.80 35.27
C ASN A 570 0.42 11.98 34.98
N TYR A 571 -0.12 11.16 34.07
CA TYR A 571 -1.53 11.24 33.69
C TYR A 571 -2.47 10.89 34.86
N LEU A 572 -2.24 9.75 35.52
CA LEU A 572 -3.03 9.32 36.68
C LEU A 572 -2.93 10.32 37.85
N ASN A 573 -1.74 10.87 38.11
CA ASN A 573 -1.54 11.86 39.17
C ASN A 573 -2.19 13.22 38.86
N SER A 574 -2.36 13.57 37.59
CA SER A 574 -3.07 14.80 37.20
C SER A 574 -4.60 14.71 37.36
N ARG A 575 -5.13 13.49 37.49
CA ARG A 575 -6.57 13.16 37.47
C ARG A 575 -6.99 12.27 38.66
N VAL A 576 -6.44 12.54 39.85
CA VAL A 576 -6.71 11.72 41.05
C VAL A 576 -8.21 11.71 41.42
N ALA A 577 -8.91 12.83 41.24
CA ALA A 577 -10.33 12.98 41.58
C ALA A 577 -11.24 12.10 40.71
N ASP A 578 -10.81 11.76 39.50
CA ASP A 578 -11.53 10.96 38.53
C ASP A 578 -10.66 9.82 37.97
N LYS A 579 -9.85 9.20 38.84
CA LYS A 579 -8.90 8.12 38.49
C LYS A 579 -9.54 7.00 37.65
N ASN A 580 -10.81 6.65 37.90
CA ASN A 580 -11.53 5.66 37.09
C ASN A 580 -11.64 6.06 35.63
N VAL A 581 -11.95 7.33 35.37
CA VAL A 581 -12.07 7.88 34.01
C VAL A 581 -10.67 7.94 33.38
N ALA A 582 -9.67 8.42 34.11
CA ALA A 582 -8.29 8.49 33.61
C ALA A 582 -7.72 7.11 33.26
N ALA A 583 -7.96 6.09 34.09
CA ALA A 583 -7.54 4.71 33.82
C ALA A 583 -8.27 4.15 32.58
N GLN A 584 -9.57 4.43 32.43
CA GLN A 584 -10.34 4.02 31.26
C GLN A 584 -9.83 4.68 29.98
N GLU A 585 -9.49 5.97 30.02
CA GLU A 585 -8.90 6.73 28.90
C GLU A 585 -7.55 6.15 28.49
N LEU A 586 -6.69 5.79 29.44
CA LEU A 586 -5.38 5.15 29.16
C LEU A 586 -5.55 3.76 28.54
N VAL A 587 -6.39 2.89 29.12
CA VAL A 587 -6.67 1.56 28.57
C VAL A 587 -7.24 1.67 27.16
N TRP A 588 -8.17 2.61 26.95
CA TRP A 588 -8.72 2.91 25.63
C TRP A 588 -7.62 3.38 24.66
N ALA A 589 -6.71 4.25 25.07
CA ALA A 589 -5.64 4.74 24.22
C ALA A 589 -4.69 3.62 23.77
N VAL A 590 -4.27 2.75 24.70
CA VAL A 590 -3.38 1.62 24.39
C VAL A 590 -4.09 0.59 23.50
N LEU A 591 -5.37 0.30 23.75
CA LEU A 591 -6.18 -0.61 22.93
C LEU A 591 -6.36 -0.13 21.48
N ASN A 592 -6.32 1.19 21.27
CA ASN A 592 -6.43 1.83 19.96
C ASN A 592 -5.08 2.23 19.35
N SER A 593 -3.97 1.83 19.98
CA SER A 593 -2.63 2.10 19.47
C SER A 593 -2.33 1.28 18.22
N ALA A 594 -1.38 1.77 17.41
CA ALA A 594 -0.82 0.98 16.31
C ALA A 594 -0.24 -0.33 16.86
N GLU A 595 0.44 -0.29 18.00
CA GLU A 595 1.01 -1.48 18.61
C GLU A 595 -0.05 -2.57 18.83
N PHE A 596 -1.19 -2.27 19.46
CA PHE A 596 -2.25 -3.28 19.63
C PHE A 596 -2.81 -3.81 18.31
N ARG A 597 -2.87 -2.97 17.27
CA ARG A 597 -3.38 -3.35 15.95
C ARG A 597 -2.45 -4.29 15.18
N PHE A 598 -1.15 -4.19 15.44
CA PHE A 598 -0.08 -4.86 14.69
C PHE A 598 0.70 -5.90 15.52
N ASN A 599 0.46 -6.00 16.82
CA ASN A 599 1.15 -6.94 17.70
C ASN A 599 0.38 -8.29 17.74
N HIS A 600 1.05 -9.30 17.18
CA HIS A 600 0.69 -10.72 16.94
C HIS A 600 -0.10 -11.06 15.68
#